data_AF-A0A356ESL6-F1
#
_entry.id   AF-A0A356ESL6-F1
#
_cell.length_a   1.000
_cell.length_b   1.000
_cell.length_c   1.000
_cell.angle_alpha   90.00
_cell.angle_beta   90.00
_cell.angle_gamma   90.00
#
_symmetry.space_group_name_H-M   'P 1'
#
loop_
_entity.id
_entity.type
_entity.pdbx_description
1 polymer ?
#
loop_
_entity_poly.entity_id
_entity_poly.type
_entity_poly.pdbx_seq_one_letter_code
_entity_poly.pdbx_strand_id
1 'polypeptide(L)'
;QDWTFDIFFPAPKITRRFPNYGNTQWWLYARGEYGGGSWTVFDSVTTEINQLDYNDLRCSLGLEFNRMDRIGGLIEVGVAFERELVQRWPWETFDPSTTVFLRAGLVR
;
A
#
# COMPACT_ATOMS: atom_id res chain seq x y z
N GLN A 1 -18.83 -9.85 -15.37
CA GLN A 1 -17.37 -9.97 -15.51
C GLN A 1 -16.80 -10.16 -14.12
N ASP A 2 -16.11 -11.28 -13.87
CA ASP A 2 -15.73 -11.71 -12.51
C ASP A 2 -14.26 -11.43 -12.16
N TRP A 3 -13.47 -10.98 -13.13
CA TRP A 3 -12.07 -10.56 -12.95
C TRP A 3 -11.84 -9.20 -13.60
N THR A 4 -11.07 -8.37 -12.91
CA THR A 4 -10.60 -7.06 -13.36
C THR A 4 -9.09 -7.00 -13.17
N PHE A 5 -8.36 -6.65 -14.23
CA PHE A 5 -6.91 -6.55 -14.24
C PHE A 5 -6.51 -5.11 -14.53
N ASP A 6 -5.97 -4.45 -13.52
CA ASP A 6 -5.54 -3.06 -13.54
C ASP A 6 -4.02 -3.02 -13.45
N ILE A 7 -3.34 -3.43 -14.52
CA ILE A 7 -1.87 -3.56 -14.55
C ILE A 7 -1.27 -2.25 -15.07
N PHE A 8 -1.25 -1.23 -14.21
CA PHE A 8 -0.58 0.03 -14.49
C PHE A 8 0.43 0.37 -13.40
N PHE A 9 1.57 0.92 -13.79
CA PHE A 9 2.54 1.47 -12.85
C PHE A 9 2.02 2.79 -12.29
N PRO A 10 2.28 3.11 -11.01
CA PRO A 10 3.10 2.37 -10.05
C PRO A 10 2.34 1.32 -9.20
N ALA A 11 1.03 1.16 -9.38
CA ALA A 11 0.19 0.38 -8.48
C ALA A 11 -0.67 -0.68 -9.20
N PRO A 12 -0.07 -1.77 -9.74
CA PRO A 12 -0.83 -2.83 -10.39
C PRO A 12 -1.81 -3.50 -9.41
N LYS A 13 -3.07 -3.64 -9.81
CA LYS A 13 -4.13 -4.28 -9.02
C LYS A 13 -4.84 -5.36 -9.83
N ILE A 14 -5.12 -6.49 -9.20
CA ILE A 14 -5.94 -7.56 -9.76
C ILE A 14 -7.09 -7.78 -8.80
N THR A 15 -8.32 -7.73 -9.31
CA THR A 15 -9.53 -7.91 -8.49
C THR A 15 -10.36 -9.06 -9.04
N ARG A 16 -10.84 -9.92 -8.15
CA ARG A 16 -11.75 -11.02 -8.43
C ARG A 16 -13.02 -10.85 -7.62
N ARG A 17 -14.17 -10.90 -8.28
CA ARG A 17 -15.47 -10.98 -7.63
C ARG A 17 -15.81 -12.43 -7.30
N PHE A 18 -16.28 -12.68 -6.08
CA PHE A 18 -16.84 -13.97 -5.71
C PHE A 18 -18.36 -14.03 -5.97
N PRO A 19 -18.93 -15.25 -6.06
CA PRO A 19 -20.37 -15.41 -6.10
C PRO A 19 -21.05 -14.71 -4.93
N ASN A 20 -22.18 -14.06 -5.19
CA ASN A 20 -22.95 -13.39 -4.15
C ASN A 20 -23.51 -14.44 -3.18
N TYR A 21 -23.19 -14.29 -1.90
CA TYR A 21 -23.80 -15.09 -0.83
C TYR A 21 -24.87 -14.25 -0.14
N GLY A 22 -26.13 -14.48 -0.55
CA GLY A 22 -27.28 -13.68 -0.09
C GLY A 22 -27.14 -12.21 -0.49
N ASN A 23 -27.21 -11.31 0.49
CA ASN A 23 -27.13 -9.85 0.31
C ASN A 23 -25.70 -9.29 0.37
N THR A 24 -24.66 -10.14 0.39
CA THR A 24 -23.27 -9.70 0.53
C THR A 24 -22.46 -10.05 -0.73
N GLN A 25 -21.83 -9.04 -1.30
CA GLN A 25 -20.89 -9.18 -2.40
C GLN A 25 -19.46 -9.19 -1.84
N TRP A 26 -18.66 -10.16 -2.25
CA TRP A 26 -17.28 -10.30 -1.81
C TRP A 26 -16.33 -10.10 -2.98
N TRP A 27 -15.25 -9.38 -2.72
CA TRP A 27 -14.21 -9.06 -3.69
C TRP A 27 -12.86 -9.37 -3.07
N LEU A 28 -12.07 -10.19 -3.76
CA LEU A 28 -10.67 -10.43 -3.43
C LEU A 28 -9.82 -9.58 -4.36
N TYR A 29 -8.80 -8.92 -3.83
CA TYR A 29 -7.84 -8.23 -4.66
C TYR A 29 -6.41 -8.48 -4.21
N ALA A 30 -5.51 -8.46 -5.18
CA ALA A 30 -4.06 -8.41 -4.99
C ALA A 30 -3.56 -7.08 -5.56
N ARG A 31 -2.62 -6.42 -4.87
CA ARG A 31 -2.04 -5.17 -5.32
C ARG A 31 -0.53 -5.19 -5.14
N GLY A 32 0.21 -4.80 -6.17
CA GLY A 32 1.58 -4.36 -6.03
C GLY A 32 1.60 -2.83 -5.97
N GLU A 33 2.41 -2.24 -5.11
CA GLU A 33 2.65 -0.81 -5.09
C GLU A 33 4.16 -0.59 -5.13
N TYR A 34 4.62 0.15 -6.12
CA TYR A 34 5.95 0.76 -6.10
C TYR A 34 5.78 2.14 -5.47
N GLY A 35 6.07 2.21 -4.17
CA GLY A 35 5.96 3.40 -3.37
C GLY A 35 7.29 4.13 -3.32
N GLY A 36 7.23 5.46 -3.35
CA GLY A 36 8.39 6.28 -3.12
C GLY A 36 7.99 7.69 -2.77
N GLY A 37 8.64 8.27 -1.77
CA GLY A 37 8.39 9.62 -1.29
C GLY A 37 9.71 10.36 -1.16
N SER A 38 9.73 11.60 -1.63
CA SER A 38 10.84 12.51 -1.36
C SER A 38 10.33 13.57 -0.39
N TRP A 39 10.99 13.68 0.75
CA TRP A 39 10.66 14.67 1.76
C TRP A 39 11.87 15.54 2.05
N THR A 40 11.61 16.81 2.28
CA THR A 40 12.60 17.78 2.69
C THR A 40 12.49 17.95 4.20
N VAL A 41 13.53 17.59 4.94
CA VAL A 41 13.57 17.65 6.41
C VAL A 41 14.58 18.72 6.83
N PHE A 42 14.19 19.57 7.77
CA PHE A 42 15.09 20.53 8.39
C PHE A 42 15.89 19.82 9.48
N ASP A 43 17.20 19.78 9.33
CA ASP A 43 18.08 19.22 10.34
C ASP A 43 18.38 20.29 11.39
N SER A 44 17.87 20.09 12.62
CA SER A 44 18.07 21.01 13.74
C SER A 44 19.51 21.10 14.24
N VAL A 45 20.37 20.14 13.88
CA VAL A 45 21.77 20.06 14.32
C VAL A 45 22.69 20.77 13.32
N THR A 46 22.48 20.55 12.02
CA THR A 46 23.29 21.21 10.97
C THR A 46 22.70 22.54 10.50
N THR A 47 21.44 22.84 10.84
CA THR A 47 20.69 24.03 10.36
C THR A 47 20.53 24.04 8.83
N GLU A 48 20.66 22.88 8.19
CA GLU A 48 20.57 22.69 6.74
C GLU A 48 19.27 21.98 6.35
N ILE A 49 18.87 22.23 5.10
CA ILE A 49 17.71 21.58 4.48
C ILE A 49 18.21 20.30 3.83
N ASN A 50 17.85 19.15 4.41
CA ASN A 50 18.23 17.84 3.92
C ASN A 50 17.08 17.19 3.15
N GLN A 51 17.43 16.46 2.09
CA GLN A 51 16.48 15.67 1.30
C GLN A 51 16.58 14.20 1.72
N LEU A 52 15.43 13.62 2.08
CA LEU A 52 15.26 12.22 2.41
C LEU A 52 14.40 11.57 1.32
N ASP A 53 15.01 10.66 0.58
CA ASP A 53 14.34 9.89 -0.46
C ASP A 53 14.03 8.49 0.09
N TYR A 54 12.77 8.10 0.06
CA TYR A 54 12.29 6.79 0.50
C TYR A 54 11.76 6.03 -0.70
N ASN A 55 12.22 4.80 -0.88
CA ASN A 55 11.74 3.88 -1.90
C ASN A 55 11.29 2.58 -1.23
N ASP A 56 10.13 2.06 -1.63
CA ASP A 56 9.70 0.75 -1.18
C ASP A 56 8.84 -0.01 -2.20
N LEU A 57 9.03 -1.33 -2.23
CA LEU A 57 8.14 -2.25 -2.91
C LEU A 57 7.16 -2.84 -1.91
N ARG A 58 5.87 -2.80 -2.26
CA ARG A 58 4.80 -3.37 -1.45
C ARG A 58 3.98 -4.36 -2.26
N CYS A 59 3.59 -5.45 -1.61
CA CYS A 59 2.62 -6.39 -2.14
C CYS A 59 1.54 -6.61 -1.07
N SER A 60 0.28 -6.49 -1.44
CA SER A 60 -0.84 -6.70 -0.54
C SER A 60 -1.93 -7.57 -1.14
N LEU A 61 -2.61 -8.27 -0.24
CA LEU A 61 -3.80 -9.06 -0.50
C LEU A 61 -4.91 -8.49 0.37
N GLY A 62 -6.01 -8.12 -0.26
CA GLY A 62 -7.15 -7.56 0.44
C GLY A 62 -8.47 -8.18 0.02
N LEU A 63 -9.43 -8.04 0.91
CA LEU A 63 -10.75 -8.60 0.80
C LEU A 63 -11.73 -7.50 1.19
N GLU A 64 -12.61 -7.21 0.26
CA GLU A 64 -13.65 -6.20 0.38
C GLU A 64 -15.00 -6.89 0.36
N PHE A 65 -15.90 -6.44 1.23
CA PHE A 65 -17.27 -6.90 1.26
C PHE A 65 -18.21 -5.71 1.19
N ASN A 66 -19.29 -5.88 0.44
CA ASN A 66 -20.34 -4.87 0.34
C ASN A 66 -21.70 -5.55 0.57
N ARG A 67 -22.38 -5.19 1.65
CA ARG A 67 -23.73 -5.63 1.95
C ARG A 67 -24.74 -4.63 1.38
N MET A 68 -25.82 -5.13 0.78
CA MET A 68 -26.93 -4.32 0.25
C MET A 68 -27.51 -3.29 1.26
N ASP A 69 -27.34 -3.49 2.57
CA ASP A 69 -27.73 -2.55 3.64
C ASP A 69 -26.78 -1.34 3.81
N ARG A 70 -26.01 -0.98 2.78
CA ARG A 70 -25.01 0.11 2.77
C ARG A 70 -23.88 -0.04 3.81
N ILE A 71 -23.57 -1.27 4.22
CA ILE A 71 -22.41 -1.53 5.08
C ILE A 71 -21.40 -2.29 4.24
N GLY A 72 -20.27 -1.62 3.97
CA GLY A 72 -19.11 -2.21 3.34
C GLY A 72 -17.92 -2.24 4.29
N GLY A 73 -16.95 -3.07 3.98
CA GLY A 73 -15.69 -3.09 4.69
C GLY A 73 -14.58 -3.66 3.84
N LEU A 74 -13.36 -3.36 4.23
CA LEU A 74 -12.14 -3.84 3.61
C LEU A 74 -11.17 -4.32 4.68
N ILE A 75 -10.48 -5.41 4.40
CA ILE A 75 -9.36 -5.91 5.20
C ILE A 75 -8.25 -6.21 4.21
N GLU A 76 -7.06 -5.69 4.45
CA GLU A 76 -5.89 -5.83 3.59
C GLU A 76 -4.68 -6.17 4.46
N VAL A 77 -3.92 -7.17 4.04
CA VAL A 77 -2.63 -7.54 4.63
C VAL A 77 -1.58 -7.47 3.54
N GLY A 78 -0.42 -6.92 3.86
CA GLY A 78 0.65 -6.80 2.89
C GLY A 78 2.02 -6.79 3.51
N VAL A 79 3.01 -6.87 2.64
CA VAL A 79 4.43 -6.86 2.98
C VAL A 79 5.09 -5.73 2.20
N ALA A 80 5.91 -4.95 2.89
CA ALA A 80 6.80 -3.96 2.32
C ALA A 80 8.24 -4.51 2.41
N PHE A 81 8.90 -4.66 1.26
CA PHE A 81 10.23 -5.21 1.11
C PHE A 81 11.08 -4.30 0.21
N GLU A 82 12.39 -4.55 0.15
CA GLU A 82 13.33 -3.69 -0.60
C GLU A 82 13.13 -2.21 -0.29
N ARG A 83 13.09 -1.92 1.00
CA ARG A 83 12.89 -0.57 1.52
C ARG A 83 14.25 0.09 1.59
N GLU A 84 14.38 1.26 0.97
CA GLU A 84 15.60 2.04 0.97
C GLU A 84 15.29 3.46 1.44
N LEU A 85 16.04 3.94 2.42
CA LEU A 85 16.03 5.33 2.87
C LEU A 85 17.38 5.94 2.49
N VAL A 86 17.37 6.83 1.50
CA VAL A 86 18.54 7.57 1.05
C VAL A 86 18.48 8.97 1.60
N GLN A 87 19.40 9.30 2.50
CA GLN A 87 19.65 10.66 2.92
C GLN A 87 20.71 11.28 2.02
N ARG A 88 20.40 12.45 1.44
CA ARG A 88 21.32 13.13 0.52
C ARG A 88 22.53 13.74 1.22
N TRP A 89 22.36 14.18 2.47
CA TRP A 89 23.43 14.78 3.26
C TRP A 89 23.25 14.52 4.76
N PRO A 90 24.23 13.89 5.44
CA PRO A 90 25.34 13.12 4.87
C PRO A 90 24.81 11.97 3.99
N TRP A 91 25.64 11.47 3.06
CA TRP A 91 25.28 10.35 2.17
C TRP A 91 25.17 9.03 2.97
N GLU A 92 24.06 8.86 3.65
CA GLU A 92 23.73 7.67 4.42
C GLU A 92 22.55 6.96 3.79
N THR A 93 22.74 5.67 3.51
CA THR A 93 21.67 4.77 3.12
C THR A 93 21.32 3.92 4.33
N PHE A 94 20.04 3.91 4.68
CA PHE A 94 19.48 3.01 5.66
C PHE A 94 18.53 2.06 4.96
N ASP A 95 18.67 0.76 5.23
CA ASP A 95 17.84 -0.30 4.66
C ASP A 95 16.87 -0.84 5.73
N PRO A 96 15.65 -0.29 5.84
CA PRO A 96 14.66 -0.85 6.75
C PRO A 96 14.39 -2.32 6.46
N SER A 97 14.30 -3.12 7.51
CA SER A 97 13.89 -4.51 7.38
C SER A 97 12.48 -4.64 6.81
N THR A 98 12.23 -5.76 6.14
CA THR A 98 10.91 -6.14 5.62
C THR A 98 9.84 -5.99 6.71
N THR A 99 8.74 -5.33 6.37
CA THR A 99 7.66 -5.02 7.31
C THR A 99 6.33 -5.56 6.81
N VAL A 100 5.58 -6.19 7.71
CA VAL A 100 4.19 -6.60 7.42
C VAL A 100 3.27 -5.47 7.87
N PHE A 101 2.28 -5.14 7.05
CA PHE A 101 1.24 -4.18 7.39
C PHE A 101 -0.14 -4.80 7.29
N LEU A 102 -1.06 -4.27 8.09
CA LEU A 102 -2.46 -4.64 8.08
C LEU A 102 -3.29 -3.35 8.04
N ARG A 103 -4.30 -3.34 7.18
CA ARG A 103 -5.25 -2.25 7.02
C ARG A 103 -6.66 -2.83 7.10
N ALA A 104 -7.52 -2.18 7.86
CA ALA A 104 -8.94 -2.49 7.87
C ALA A 104 -9.74 -1.19 7.80
N GLY A 105 -10.90 -1.22 7.16
CA GLY A 105 -11.77 -0.07 7.00
C GLY A 105 -13.23 -0.48 6.92
N LEU A 106 -14.11 0.38 7.43
CA LEU A 106 -15.56 0.25 7.30
C LEU A 106 -16.06 1.43 6.47
N VAL A 107 -16.93 1.14 5.52
CA VAL A 107 -17.56 2.13 4.63
C VAL A 107 -19.07 2.05 4.86
N ARG A 108 -19.72 3.21 5.02
CA ARG A 108 -21.16 3.34 5.27
C ARG A 108 -21.80 4.29 4.26
#